data_AF-A0A849S133-F1
#
_entry.id   AF-A0A849S133-F1
#
_cell.length_a   1.000
_cell.length_b   1.000
_cell.length_c   1.000
_cell.angle_alpha   90.00
_cell.angle_beta   90.00
_cell.angle_gamma   90.00
#
_symmetry.space_group_name_H-M   'P 1'
#
loop_
_entity.id
_entity.type
_entity.pdbx_description
1 polymer ?
#
loop_
_entity_poly.entity_id
_entity_poly.type
_entity_poly.pdbx_seq_one_letter_code
_entity_poly.pdbx_strand_id
1 'polypeptide(L)' 'VIMDSSLLKVDELFHIGARMRKIALQSAVGGMLLSLIGMGFAGLGYLSPVAGAVAQELIDVLAVLNALRAAVPPKTLSDY' A
#
# COMPACT_ATOMS: atom_id res chain seq x y z
N VAL A 1 -19.36 23.36 -26.02
CA VAL A 1 -18.56 22.17 -25.62
C VAL A 1 -19.00 21.85 -24.20
N ILE A 2 -19.59 20.67 -23.99
CA ILE A 2 -20.24 20.26 -22.75
C ILE A 2 -19.17 20.18 -21.65
N MET A 3 -19.05 21.22 -20.82
CA MET A 3 -17.99 21.39 -19.81
C MET A 3 -18.42 20.85 -18.44
N ASP A 4 -19.73 20.79 -18.16
CA ASP A 4 -20.28 20.37 -16.87
C ASP A 4 -19.99 18.89 -16.55
N SER A 5 -20.18 18.00 -17.51
CA SER A 5 -19.96 16.56 -17.32
C SER A 5 -18.47 16.20 -17.19
N SER A 6 -17.57 16.99 -17.78
CA SER A 6 -16.12 16.76 -17.67
C SER A 6 -15.54 17.23 -16.35
N LEU A 7 -16.03 18.36 -15.80
CA LEU A 7 -15.53 18.89 -14.53
C LEU A 7 -15.93 18.00 -13.35
N LEU A 8 -17.18 17.49 -13.34
CA LEU A 8 -17.64 16.51 -12.36
C LEU A 8 -16.80 15.23 -12.37
N LYS A 9 -16.51 14.67 -13.55
CA LYS A 9 -15.67 13.46 -13.67
C LYS A 9 -14.22 13.70 -13.23
N VAL A 10 -13.68 14.89 -13.47
CA VAL A 10 -12.31 15.24 -13.05
C VAL A 10 -12.24 15.34 -11.52
N ASP A 11 -13.22 15.98 -10.88
CA ASP A 11 -13.29 16.07 -9.42
C ASP A 11 -13.38 14.68 -8.76
N GLU A 12 -14.23 13.79 -9.30
CA GLU A 12 -14.36 12.41 -8.85
C GLU A 12 -13.03 11.63 -8.97
N LEU A 13 -12.30 11.80 -10.07
CA LEU A 13 -10.98 11.19 -10.25
C LEU A 13 -9.94 11.73 -9.26
N PHE A 14 -9.93 13.04 -8.97
CA PHE A 14 -9.06 13.62 -7.94
C PHE A 14 -9.38 13.07 -6.55
N HIS A 15 -10.66 12.91 -6.24
CA HIS A 15 -11.12 12.37 -4.96
C HIS A 15 -10.70 10.89 -4.78
N ILE A 16 -10.88 10.07 -5.82
CA ILE A 16 -10.43 8.67 -5.85
C ILE A 16 -8.90 8.59 -5.77
N GLY A 17 -8.19 9.42 -6.54
CA GLY A 17 -6.74 9.48 -6.57
C GLY A 17 -6.12 9.83 -5.21
N ALA A 18 -6.71 10.79 -4.48
CA ALA A 18 -6.25 11.16 -3.14
C ALA A 18 -6.39 9.99 -2.15
N ARG A 19 -7.50 9.24 -2.22
CA ARG A 19 -7.74 8.05 -1.39
C ARG A 19 -6.74 6.93 -1.73
N MET A 20 -6.56 6.62 -3.02
CA MET A 20 -5.58 5.62 -3.47
C MET A 20 -4.17 5.95 -2.99
N ARG A 21 -3.75 7.22 -3.15
CA ARG A 21 -2.44 7.69 -2.70
C ARG A 21 -2.24 7.50 -1.20
N LYS A 22 -3.26 7.77 -0.39
CA LYS A 22 -3.19 7.57 1.07
C LYS A 22 -2.99 6.09 1.42
N ILE A 23 -3.73 5.18 0.78
CA ILE A 23 -3.61 3.73 1.01
C ILE A 23 -2.23 3.22 0.56
N ALA A 24 -1.75 3.67 -0.61
CA ALA A 24 -0.44 3.32 -1.12
C ALA A 24 0.69 3.79 -0.19
N LEU A 25 0.64 5.04 0.28
CA LEU A 25 1.62 5.58 1.23
C LEU A 25 1.60 4.85 2.57
N GLN A 26 0.43 4.58 3.12
CA GLN A 26 0.31 3.80 4.36
C GLN A 26 0.90 2.40 4.20
N SER A 27 0.67 1.78 3.05
CA SER A 27 1.18 0.43 2.75
C SER A 27 2.70 0.42 2.56
N ALA A 28 3.25 1.39 1.82
CA ALA A 28 4.68 1.52 1.60
C ALA A 28 5.43 1.82 2.91
N VAL A 29 4.96 2.79 3.70
CA VAL A 29 5.58 3.15 4.98
C VAL A 29 5.47 1.98 5.98
N GLY A 30 4.32 1.32 6.06
CA GLY A 30 4.12 0.15 6.89
C GLY A 30 5.08 -0.99 6.53
N GLY A 31 5.20 -1.31 5.24
CA GLY A 31 6.11 -2.35 4.74
C GLY A 31 7.59 -2.03 5.01
N MET A 32 8.02 -0.78 4.78
CA MET A 32 9.38 -0.35 5.07
C MET A 32 9.73 -0.46 6.55
N LEU A 33 8.83 -0.05 7.45
CA LEU A 33 9.04 -0.17 8.90
C LEU A 33 9.13 -1.63 9.34
N LEU A 34 8.23 -2.49 8.86
CA LEU A 34 8.23 -3.92 9.17
C LEU A 34 9.53 -4.60 8.72
N SER A 35 10.00 -4.29 7.51
CA SER A 35 11.26 -4.82 6.99
C SER A 35 12.46 -4.35 7.81
N LEU A 36 12.55 -3.05 8.13
CA LEU A 36 13.63 -2.49 8.96
C LEU A 36 13.70 -3.14 10.35
N ILE A 37 12.55 -3.35 10.99
CA ILE A 37 12.48 -4.03 12.29
C ILE A 37 12.98 -5.48 12.14
N GLY A 38 12.49 -6.22 11.14
CA GLY A 38 12.92 -7.60 10.90
C GLY A 38 14.42 -7.72 10.60
N MET A 39 14.97 -6.81 9.81
CA MET A 39 16.41 -6.76 9.52
C MET A 39 17.22 -6.38 10.76
N GLY A 40 16.71 -5.48 11.61
CA GLY A 40 17.33 -5.14 12.89
C GLY A 40 17.43 -6.35 13.83
N PHE A 41 16.35 -7.14 13.96
CA PHE A 41 16.36 -8.37 14.76
C PHE A 41 17.35 -9.41 14.21
N ALA A 42 17.40 -9.60 12.89
CA ALA A 42 18.36 -10.50 12.26
C ALA A 42 19.81 -10.02 12.44
N GLY A 43 20.07 -8.71 12.28
CA GLY A 43 21.39 -8.10 12.42
C GLY A 43 21.93 -8.11 13.86
N LEU A 44 21.04 -8.07 14.86
CA LEU A 44 21.39 -8.22 16.28
C LEU A 44 21.64 -9.69 16.69
N GLY A 45 21.52 -10.64 15.76
CA GLY A 45 21.81 -12.06 16.00
C GLY A 45 20.68 -12.85 16.65
N TYR A 46 19.48 -12.27 16.78
CA TYR A 46 18.31 -12.98 17.31
C TYR A 46 17.73 -14.00 16.34
N LEU A 47 18.02 -13.88 15.05
CA LEU A 47 17.68 -14.88 14.03
C LEU A 47 18.94 -15.38 13.33
N SER A 48 18.99 -16.69 13.05
CA SER A 48 20.00 -17.24 12.15
C SER A 48 19.80 -16.67 10.73
N PRO A 49 20.85 -16.57 9.89
CA PRO A 49 20.74 -15.99 8.56
C PRO A 49 19.64 -16.63 7.69
N VAL A 50 19.46 -17.95 7.82
CA VAL A 50 18.43 -18.70 7.08
C VAL A 50 17.03 -18.35 7.59
N ALA A 51 16.82 -18.28 8.91
CA ALA A 51 15.53 -17.90 9.48
C ALA A 51 15.18 -16.43 9.17
N GLY A 52 16.19 -15.55 9.20
CA GLY A 52 16.05 -14.14 8.83
C GLY A 52 15.64 -13.97 7.36
N ALA A 53 16.24 -14.74 6.45
CA ALA A 53 15.87 -14.72 5.03
C ALA A 53 14.41 -15.14 4.81
N VAL A 54 13.99 -16.26 5.41
CA VAL A 54 12.59 -16.74 5.31
C VAL A 54 11.60 -15.74 5.90
N ALA A 55 11.93 -15.14 7.06
CA ALA A 55 11.09 -14.11 7.67
C ALA A 55 10.96 -12.87 6.78
N GLN A 56 12.05 -12.42 6.15
CA GLN A 56 12.02 -11.29 5.22
C GLN A 56 11.20 -11.58 3.96
N GLU A 57 11.29 -12.78 3.40
CA GLU A 57 10.47 -13.18 2.25
C GLU A 57 8.97 -13.21 2.60
N LEU A 58 8.63 -13.65 3.81
CA LEU A 58 7.27 -13.55 4.35
C LEU A 58 6.79 -12.10 4.48
N ILE A 59 7.65 -11.21 4.98
CA ILE A 59 7.34 -9.77 5.08
C ILE A 59 7.11 -9.17 3.69
N ASP A 60 7.91 -9.54 2.69
CA ASP A 60 7.80 -9.04 1.33
C ASP A 60 6.46 -9.47 0.68
N VAL A 61 6.09 -10.75 0.81
CA VAL A 61 4.79 -11.25 0.34
C VAL A 61 3.63 -10.52 1.02
N LEU A 62 3.68 -10.33 2.34
CA LEU A 62 2.64 -9.59 3.08
C LEU A 62 2.57 -8.11 2.64
N ALA A 63 3.72 -7.49 2.38
CA ALA A 63 3.78 -6.11 1.90
C ALA A 63 3.16 -5.99 0.51
N VAL A 64 3.45 -6.92 -0.40
CA VAL A 64 2.84 -6.99 -1.74
C VAL A 64 1.32 -7.18 -1.63
N LEU A 65 0.84 -8.13 -0.83
CA LEU A 65 -0.60 -8.34 -0.61
C LEU A 65 -1.29 -7.08 -0.07
N ASN A 66 -0.65 -6.39 0.86
CA ASN A 66 -1.18 -5.12 1.39
C ASN A 66 -1.14 -4.00 0.33
N ALA A 67 -0.11 -3.93 -0.50
CA ALA A 67 -0.02 -2.97 -1.61
C ALA A 67 -1.10 -3.21 -2.67
N LEU A 68 -1.46 -4.48 -2.94
CA LEU A 68 -2.55 -4.83 -3.84
C LEU A 68 -3.91 -4.27 -3.37
N ARG A 69 -4.10 -3.99 -2.07
CA ARG A 69 -5.28 -3.28 -1.56
C ARG A 69 -5.42 -1.89 -2.18
N ALA A 70 -4.33 -1.23 -2.54
CA ALA A 70 -4.38 0.06 -3.23
C ALA A 70 -4.93 -0.06 -4.67
N ALA A 71 -4.81 -1.24 -5.27
CA ALA A 71 -5.34 -1.54 -6.60
C ALA A 71 -6.79 -2.05 -6.58
N VAL A 72 -7.37 -2.32 -5.41
CA VAL A 72 -8.79 -2.70 -5.28
C VAL A 72 -9.66 -1.45 -5.46
N PRO A 73 -10.49 -1.38 -6.53
CA PRO A 73 -11.37 -0.24 -6.74
C PRO A 73 -12.40 -0.13 -5.62
N PRO A 74 -12.79 1.09 -5.19
CA PRO A 74 -13.89 1.26 -4.24
C PRO A 74 -15.18 0.68 -4.83
N LYS A 75 -15.94 -0.07 -4.01
CA LYS A 75 -17.18 -0.77 -4.41
C LYS A 75 -18.36 0.17 -4.74
N THR A 76 -18.22 1.48 -4.59
CA THR A 76 -19.30 2.45 -4.77
C THR A 76 -18.77 3.71 -5.46
N LEU A 77 -19.12 3.86 -6.74
CA LEU A 77 -18.97 5.07 -7.57
C LEU A 77 -20.26 5.91 -7.54
N SER A 78 -20.92 5.98 -6.40
CA SER A 78 -22.11 6.81 -6.22
C SER A 78 -22.26 7.13 -4.74
N ASP A 79 -21.82 8.33 -4.36
CA ASP A 79 -22.54 9.09 -3.35
C ASP A 79 -23.46 10.04 -4.14
N TYR A 80 -24.73 10.08 -3.74
CA TYR A 80 -25.79 10.90 -4.32
C TYR A 80 -25.51 12.41 -4.21
#